data_AF-A0A023EVG6-F1
#
_entry.id   AF-A0A023EVG6-F1
#
_cell.length_a   1.000
_cell.length_b   1.000
_cell.length_c   1.000
_cell.angle_alpha   90.00
_cell.angle_beta   90.00
_cell.angle_gamma   90.00
#
_symmetry.space_group_name_H-M   'P 1'
#
loop_
_entity.id
_entity.type
_entity.pdbx_description
1 polymer ?
#
loop_
_entity_poly.entity_id
_entity_poly.type
_entity_poly.pdbx_seq_one_letter_code
_entity_poly.pdbx_strand_id
1 'polypeptide(L)'
;SKKIDLVEKTWQCPACTFENSSASVVCDICSSHRLITKDIACSINVNSDILKHESKLMENLRQIEESEALSKWINIIQYCKENSELFVDDSFPPATKSLYYNPSSNIEANPVVQWLRPHEISCDGGNFPPWAVFRTPLPSDICQGVLGNCWLLSALAVLAEREDLVREVLVTKDMCPQGAYQVRLCKDGKWTTVLVDDLLPCDKKGHLVYSQAKRKQLWVPIIEKAVAKIHGCYEALVSGRAIEGLATLTGAPCESIPLQPSSIPLPSEDDLDRDLIWAQLLSSRLVKFLMGASCGGGNMKVDEDEYQRKGLRPRHAYSVLDVRDIQGNRLLKLRNPWGHYSWQGDWSDDSPLWTEELRDVLMPHGGSEGVFWISFEDVLKYFDCIDICKVRSNWNEVRLLGTLQPLCALSCVLLTVLEPTEAEFTLFQEGQRNSEKSQRSQLDLCVVVFRTRNPAKPEVGRLVEHSKRQVRGFVGCHKMLERDLYLLVCLAFNHWHTGIEDPSLYPQCVLAIHSSKKLLVEQITPPPYLLADAIISLTLTKGQRHEGREGMTAYYLTKGWAGLVVMVENRHENKWIHVKC
;
A
#
# COMPACT_ATOMS: atom_id res chain seq x y z
N SER A 1 -55.92 24.52 34.44
CA SER A 1 -54.68 25.25 34.12
C SER A 1 -53.76 24.32 33.36
N LYS A 2 -53.54 24.55 32.06
CA LYS A 2 -52.55 23.80 31.27
C LYS A 2 -51.17 24.37 31.60
N LYS A 3 -50.27 23.55 32.17
CA LYS A 3 -48.84 23.85 32.26
C LYS A 3 -48.28 23.83 30.84
N ILE A 4 -47.65 24.93 30.44
CA ILE A 4 -46.86 25.04 29.21
C ILE A 4 -45.45 24.67 29.64
N ASP A 5 -44.92 23.55 29.15
CA ASP A 5 -43.50 23.21 29.28
C ASP A 5 -42.70 24.19 28.43
N LEU A 6 -41.95 25.08 29.09
CA LEU A 6 -40.95 25.93 28.47
C LEU A 6 -39.79 25.03 28.07
N VAL A 7 -39.64 24.79 26.76
CA VAL A 7 -38.42 24.17 26.20
C VAL A 7 -37.27 25.13 26.48
N GLU A 8 -36.42 24.78 27.46
CA GLU A 8 -35.18 25.52 27.71
C GLU A 8 -34.33 25.46 26.45
N LYS A 9 -34.03 26.62 25.88
CA LYS A 9 -33.12 26.70 24.74
C LYS A 9 -31.71 26.37 25.24
N THR A 10 -31.06 25.39 24.64
CA THR A 10 -29.65 25.04 24.87
C THR A 10 -28.82 25.38 23.62
N TRP A 11 -27.50 25.43 23.75
CA TRP A 11 -26.58 25.49 22.61
C TRP A 11 -25.42 24.54 22.81
N GLN A 12 -25.06 23.82 21.75
CA GLN A 12 -24.00 22.84 21.79
C GLN A 12 -22.63 23.50 21.56
N CYS A 13 -21.66 23.25 22.43
CA CYS A 13 -20.31 23.78 22.26
C CYS A 13 -19.63 23.15 21.03
N PRO A 14 -19.11 23.93 20.07
CA PRO A 14 -18.45 23.36 18.89
C PRO A 14 -17.09 22.71 19.22
N ALA A 15 -16.46 23.08 20.34
CA ALA A 15 -15.16 22.55 20.74
C ALA A 15 -15.25 21.23 21.52
N CYS A 16 -16.22 21.09 22.45
CA CYS A 16 -16.34 19.90 23.30
C CYS A 16 -17.72 19.23 23.26
N THR A 17 -18.63 19.69 22.41
CA THR A 17 -19.98 19.13 22.19
C THR A 17 -20.95 19.17 23.37
N PHE A 18 -20.55 19.77 24.50
CA PHE A 18 -21.41 19.92 25.68
C PHE A 18 -22.61 20.82 25.40
N GLU A 19 -23.81 20.41 25.85
CA GLU A 19 -25.02 21.23 25.78
C GLU A 19 -25.05 22.25 26.92
N ASN A 20 -24.86 23.52 26.57
CA ASN A 20 -24.86 24.62 27.52
C ASN A 20 -26.25 25.24 27.57
N SER A 21 -26.58 25.85 28.70
CA SER A 21 -27.74 26.72 28.81
C SER A 21 -27.65 27.88 27.81
N SER A 22 -28.77 28.29 27.21
CA SER A 22 -28.82 29.48 26.34
C SER A 22 -28.39 30.78 27.04
N ALA A 23 -28.33 30.81 28.37
CA ALA A 23 -27.80 31.93 29.14
C ALA A 23 -26.26 31.97 29.18
N SER A 24 -25.59 30.82 28.97
CA SER A 24 -24.12 30.74 29.01
C SER A 24 -23.51 31.28 27.71
N VAL A 25 -22.55 32.20 27.83
CA VAL A 25 -21.81 32.80 26.69
C VAL A 25 -20.49 32.06 26.42
N VAL A 26 -20.04 31.27 27.38
CA VAL A 26 -18.88 30.37 27.29
C VAL A 26 -19.35 28.97 27.64
N CYS A 27 -18.64 27.96 27.13
CA CYS A 27 -18.96 26.59 27.44
C CYS A 27 -18.59 26.29 28.89
N ASP A 28 -19.52 25.72 29.65
CA ASP A 28 -19.34 25.42 31.08
C ASP A 28 -18.26 24.36 31.34
N ILE A 29 -17.85 23.60 30.31
CA ILE A 29 -16.84 22.54 30.40
C ILE A 29 -15.46 22.98 29.90
N CYS A 30 -15.37 23.56 28.71
CA CYS A 30 -14.08 23.86 28.07
C CYS A 30 -13.78 25.37 27.99
N SER A 31 -14.65 26.21 28.54
CA SER A 31 -14.56 27.68 28.52
C SER A 31 -14.52 28.30 27.12
N SER A 32 -14.76 27.52 26.05
CA SER A 32 -14.81 28.02 24.68
C SER A 32 -16.03 28.91 24.47
N HIS A 33 -15.85 30.06 23.81
CA HIS A 33 -16.93 31.01 23.59
C HIS A 33 -18.04 30.45 22.70
N ARG A 34 -19.28 30.83 22.99
CA ARG A 34 -20.44 30.63 22.13
C ARG A 34 -20.24 31.42 20.85
N LEU A 35 -19.87 30.73 19.78
CA LEU A 35 -19.82 31.32 18.45
C LEU A 35 -21.25 31.69 18.02
N ILE A 36 -21.58 32.97 18.09
CA ILE A 36 -22.76 33.52 17.41
C ILE A 36 -22.38 33.60 15.94
N THR A 37 -22.70 32.57 15.18
CA THR A 37 -22.56 32.60 13.73
C THR A 37 -23.46 33.72 13.19
N LYS A 38 -22.87 34.87 12.84
CA LYS A 38 -23.36 35.59 11.65
C LYS A 38 -23.17 34.61 10.51
N ASP A 39 -24.22 34.38 9.72
CA ASP A 39 -24.14 33.68 8.44
C ASP A 39 -23.09 34.36 7.56
N ILE A 40 -21.83 33.97 7.71
CA ILE A 40 -20.80 34.15 6.71
C ILE A 40 -20.99 32.94 5.82
N ALA A 41 -21.91 33.08 4.87
CA ALA A 41 -21.83 32.36 3.62
C ALA A 41 -20.48 32.72 2.99
N CYS A 42 -19.42 32.00 3.37
CA CYS A 42 -18.22 31.89 2.57
C CYS A 42 -18.62 31.10 1.33
N SER A 43 -19.04 31.84 0.31
CA SER A 43 -19.13 31.39 -1.07
C SER A 43 -17.73 31.02 -1.57
N ILE A 44 -17.23 29.88 -1.10
CA ILE A 44 -16.26 29.12 -1.86
C ILE A 44 -17.08 28.43 -2.94
N ASN A 45 -17.00 28.96 -4.15
CA ASN A 45 -17.43 28.28 -5.37
C ASN A 45 -16.57 27.02 -5.55
N VAL A 46 -16.86 25.98 -4.77
CA VAL A 46 -16.60 24.60 -5.19
C VAL A 46 -17.90 24.17 -5.84
N ASN A 47 -17.87 23.91 -7.14
CA ASN A 47 -18.98 23.29 -7.84
C ASN A 47 -19.46 22.08 -7.03
N SER A 48 -20.63 22.21 -6.43
CA SER A 48 -21.27 21.18 -5.61
C SER A 48 -22.02 20.23 -6.52
N ASP A 49 -21.27 19.53 -7.36
CA ASP A 49 -21.71 18.23 -7.82
C ASP A 49 -21.38 17.26 -6.69
N ILE A 50 -22.42 16.72 -6.04
CA ILE A 50 -22.29 15.51 -5.22
C ILE A 50 -21.77 14.44 -6.17
N LEU A 51 -20.44 14.25 -6.20
CA LEU A 51 -19.81 13.31 -7.10
C LEU A 51 -20.08 11.89 -6.57
N LYS A 52 -21.22 11.33 -6.99
CA LYS A 52 -21.48 9.91 -6.88
C LYS A 52 -20.47 9.19 -7.77
N HIS A 53 -19.53 8.49 -7.16
CA HIS A 53 -18.54 7.72 -7.89
C HIS A 53 -19.01 6.28 -7.98
N GLU A 54 -19.47 5.88 -9.17
CA GLU A 54 -19.68 4.49 -9.52
C GLU A 54 -18.39 3.91 -10.13
N SER A 55 -18.18 2.60 -10.01
CA SER A 55 -17.02 1.94 -10.64
C SER A 55 -16.95 2.15 -12.16
N LYS A 56 -18.10 2.35 -12.84
CA LYS A 56 -18.16 2.70 -14.26
C LYS A 56 -17.53 4.07 -14.57
N LEU A 57 -17.71 5.04 -13.67
CA LEU A 57 -17.09 6.36 -13.81
C LEU A 57 -15.57 6.24 -13.71
N MET A 58 -15.07 5.39 -12.82
CA MET A 58 -13.64 5.15 -12.66
C MET A 58 -13.02 4.45 -13.87
N GLU A 59 -13.73 3.48 -14.47
CA GLU A 59 -13.29 2.88 -15.74
C GLU A 59 -13.26 3.92 -16.88
N ASN A 60 -14.22 4.84 -16.93
CA ASN A 60 -14.19 5.93 -17.91
C ASN A 60 -13.02 6.89 -17.66
N LEU A 61 -12.76 7.27 -16.40
CA LEU A 61 -11.61 8.11 -16.03
C LEU A 61 -10.29 7.44 -16.41
N ARG A 62 -10.19 6.13 -16.14
CA ARG A 62 -9.06 5.30 -16.55
C ARG A 62 -8.81 5.40 -18.05
N GLN A 63 -9.86 5.21 -18.85
CA GLN A 63 -9.79 5.28 -20.31
C GLN A 63 -9.43 6.67 -20.82
N ILE A 64 -9.90 7.73 -20.16
CA ILE A 64 -9.55 9.12 -20.48
C ILE A 64 -8.05 9.35 -20.24
N GLU A 65 -7.55 9.02 -19.04
CA GLU A 65 -6.13 9.16 -18.69
C GLU A 65 -5.22 8.35 -19.65
N GLU A 66 -5.62 7.13 -20.00
CA GLU A 66 -4.91 6.30 -20.98
C GLU A 66 -4.90 6.93 -22.37
N SER A 67 -6.05 7.49 -22.81
CA SER A 67 -6.18 8.14 -24.11
C SER A 67 -5.36 9.42 -24.20
N GLU A 68 -5.33 10.22 -23.14
CA GLU A 68 -4.49 11.42 -23.04
C GLU A 68 -3.01 11.07 -23.06
N ALA A 69 -2.60 10.06 -22.29
CA ALA A 69 -1.23 9.57 -22.28
C ALA A 69 -0.81 9.05 -23.66
N LEU A 70 -1.65 8.27 -24.33
CA LEU A 70 -1.40 7.77 -25.68
C LEU A 70 -1.27 8.93 -26.68
N SER A 71 -2.17 9.91 -26.62
CA SER A 71 -2.13 11.08 -27.50
C SER A 71 -0.84 11.88 -27.32
N LYS A 72 -0.41 12.07 -26.06
CA LYS A 72 0.87 12.72 -25.74
C LYS A 72 2.06 11.96 -26.32
N TRP A 73 2.07 10.62 -26.19
CA TRP A 73 3.14 9.79 -26.75
C TRP A 73 3.17 9.88 -28.28
N ILE A 74 2.02 9.76 -28.96
CA ILE A 74 1.94 9.89 -30.42
C ILE A 74 2.49 11.23 -30.91
N ASN A 75 2.12 12.34 -30.24
CA ASN A 75 2.60 13.67 -30.60
C ASN A 75 4.12 13.79 -30.47
N ILE A 76 4.70 13.23 -29.42
CA ILE A 76 6.16 13.21 -29.20
C ILE A 76 6.84 12.37 -30.28
N ILE A 77 6.31 11.18 -30.58
CA ILE A 77 6.84 10.33 -31.65
C ILE A 77 6.82 11.05 -33.00
N GLN A 78 5.72 11.74 -33.32
CA GLN A 78 5.58 12.49 -34.56
C GLN A 78 6.59 13.64 -34.64
N TYR A 79 6.72 14.43 -33.58
CA TYR A 79 7.70 15.50 -33.49
C TYR A 79 9.14 14.99 -33.67
N CYS A 80 9.52 13.91 -32.98
CA CYS A 80 10.83 13.28 -33.12
C CYS A 80 11.11 12.82 -34.55
N LYS A 81 10.10 12.24 -35.23
CA LYS A 81 10.22 11.81 -36.64
C LYS A 81 10.43 12.99 -37.58
N GLU A 82 9.65 14.06 -37.42
CA GLU A 82 9.71 15.25 -38.27
C GLU A 82 11.06 15.97 -38.15
N ASN A 83 11.62 16.02 -36.95
CA ASN A 83 12.91 16.69 -36.69
C ASN A 83 14.12 15.75 -36.84
N SER A 84 13.91 14.46 -37.12
CA SER A 84 14.97 13.44 -37.15
C SER A 84 15.78 13.37 -35.85
N GLU A 85 15.10 13.56 -34.72
CA GLU A 85 15.69 13.54 -33.37
C GLU A 85 15.14 12.36 -32.56
N LEU A 86 15.90 11.92 -31.57
CA LEU A 86 15.45 10.91 -30.60
C LEU A 86 14.87 11.59 -29.36
N PHE A 87 13.86 10.99 -28.76
CA PHE A 87 13.24 11.53 -27.56
C PHE A 87 14.25 11.55 -26.40
N VAL A 88 14.31 12.69 -25.72
CA VAL A 88 15.01 12.89 -24.46
C VAL A 88 14.01 13.48 -23.48
N ASP A 89 13.93 12.89 -22.30
CA ASP A 89 12.95 13.25 -21.29
C ASP A 89 13.45 14.42 -20.44
N ASP A 90 13.03 15.63 -20.80
CA ASP A 90 13.41 16.86 -20.09
C ASP A 90 13.02 16.86 -18.60
N SER A 91 11.96 16.13 -18.25
CA SER A 91 11.48 16.01 -16.86
C SER A 91 12.29 15.01 -16.03
N PHE A 92 13.04 14.12 -16.68
CA PHE A 92 13.95 13.15 -16.04
C PHE A 92 15.21 12.95 -16.90
N PRO A 93 16.03 14.00 -17.07
CA PRO A 93 17.08 14.01 -18.07
C PRO A 93 18.26 13.11 -17.67
N PRO A 94 19.15 12.76 -18.61
CA PRO A 94 20.35 11.97 -18.38
C PRO A 94 21.43 12.77 -17.61
N ALA A 95 21.12 13.16 -16.37
CA ALA A 95 21.94 14.04 -15.55
C ALA A 95 21.99 13.56 -14.09
N THR A 96 22.92 14.09 -13.31
CA THR A 96 23.10 13.74 -11.88
C THR A 96 21.85 14.00 -11.03
N LYS A 97 21.00 14.97 -11.40
CA LYS A 97 19.70 15.22 -10.72
C LYS A 97 18.69 14.07 -10.84
N SER A 98 18.79 13.24 -11.88
CA SER A 98 17.96 12.04 -12.02
C SER A 98 18.55 10.86 -11.23
N LEU A 99 19.82 10.94 -10.82
CA LEU A 99 20.49 9.90 -10.03
C LEU A 99 20.32 10.13 -8.53
N TYR A 100 20.48 11.37 -8.06
CA TYR A 100 20.59 11.70 -6.65
C TYR A 100 19.67 12.84 -6.23
N TYR A 101 19.27 12.86 -4.96
CA TYR A 101 18.52 13.98 -4.38
C TYR A 101 19.33 15.28 -4.38
N ASN A 102 20.63 15.18 -4.06
CA ASN A 102 21.56 16.30 -3.98
C ASN A 102 22.70 16.09 -4.99
N PRO A 103 22.63 16.69 -6.19
CA PRO A 103 23.60 16.47 -7.26
C PRO A 103 25.06 16.84 -6.90
N SER A 104 25.23 17.72 -5.90
CA SER A 104 26.52 18.27 -5.46
C SER A 104 27.30 17.31 -4.54
N SER A 105 26.61 16.42 -3.85
CA SER A 105 27.19 15.39 -3.00
C SER A 105 27.24 14.08 -3.80
N ASN A 106 28.42 13.45 -3.92
CA ASN A 106 28.67 12.15 -4.60
C ASN A 106 29.26 12.18 -6.02
N ILE A 107 29.91 13.25 -6.47
CA ILE A 107 30.52 13.29 -7.82
C ILE A 107 31.71 12.30 -7.95
N GLU A 108 32.56 12.17 -6.93
CA GLU A 108 33.81 11.38 -7.04
C GLU A 108 33.62 9.85 -6.97
N ALA A 109 32.48 9.38 -6.46
CA ALA A 109 32.19 7.95 -6.29
C ALA A 109 30.99 7.46 -7.13
N ASN A 110 30.51 8.26 -8.09
CA ASN A 110 29.37 7.88 -8.92
C ASN A 110 29.75 6.75 -9.90
N PRO A 111 29.10 5.57 -9.82
CA PRO A 111 29.35 4.48 -10.77
C PRO A 111 28.84 4.80 -12.19
N VAL A 112 27.88 5.72 -12.31
CA VAL A 112 27.32 6.17 -13.59
C VAL A 112 28.19 7.27 -14.19
N VAL A 113 28.78 7.00 -15.35
CA VAL A 113 29.64 7.97 -16.06
C VAL A 113 29.02 8.43 -17.37
N GLN A 114 28.10 7.65 -17.94
CA GLN A 114 27.43 7.96 -19.19
C GLN A 114 26.01 7.41 -19.21
N TRP A 115 25.20 7.93 -20.13
CA TRP A 115 23.84 7.44 -20.39
C TRP A 115 23.78 6.98 -21.83
N LEU A 116 23.44 5.71 -22.03
CA LEU A 116 23.50 5.06 -23.35
C LEU A 116 22.13 4.52 -23.74
N ARG A 117 21.83 4.56 -25.04
CA ARG A 117 20.65 3.90 -25.61
C ARG A 117 20.92 2.41 -25.79
N PRO A 118 19.89 1.57 -25.98
CA PRO A 118 20.06 0.13 -26.08
C PRO A 118 21.14 -0.31 -27.08
N HIS A 119 21.19 0.29 -28.27
CA HIS A 119 22.18 -0.06 -29.30
C HIS A 119 23.64 0.34 -28.97
N GLU A 120 23.85 1.24 -28.00
CA GLU A 120 25.17 1.68 -27.53
C GLU A 120 25.69 0.85 -26.33
N ILE A 121 24.81 0.10 -25.65
CA ILE A 121 25.16 -0.63 -24.43
C ILE A 121 26.00 -1.86 -24.75
N SER A 122 27.14 -1.98 -24.05
CA SER A 122 28.02 -3.14 -24.07
C SER A 122 27.35 -4.33 -23.36
N CYS A 123 27.46 -5.53 -23.93
CA CYS A 123 27.02 -6.78 -23.29
C CYS A 123 28.12 -7.82 -23.46
N ASP A 124 28.61 -8.41 -22.36
CA ASP A 124 29.70 -9.39 -22.39
C ASP A 124 29.16 -10.77 -22.77
N GLY A 125 29.73 -11.38 -23.82
CA GLY A 125 29.32 -12.71 -24.34
C GLY A 125 28.96 -12.69 -25.84
N GLY A 126 29.15 -13.79 -26.56
CA GLY A 126 28.93 -13.88 -28.01
C GLY A 126 27.48 -13.68 -28.46
N ASN A 127 27.21 -13.79 -29.78
CA ASN A 127 25.94 -13.60 -30.51
C ASN A 127 24.66 -13.48 -29.65
N PHE A 128 24.48 -12.32 -29.02
CA PHE A 128 23.22 -12.00 -28.37
C PHE A 128 22.17 -11.63 -29.43
N PRO A 129 20.90 -11.98 -29.21
CA PRO A 129 19.84 -11.54 -30.10
C PRO A 129 19.68 -10.01 -30.00
N PRO A 130 19.04 -9.33 -30.98
CA PRO A 130 18.86 -7.87 -30.94
C PRO A 130 18.10 -7.43 -29.67
N TRP A 131 18.19 -6.15 -29.30
CA TRP A 131 17.39 -5.64 -28.19
C TRP A 131 15.90 -5.78 -28.46
N ALA A 132 15.15 -6.12 -27.43
CA ALA A 132 13.70 -6.17 -27.45
C ALA A 132 13.17 -5.57 -26.15
N VAL A 133 11.94 -5.06 -26.16
CA VAL A 133 11.28 -4.69 -24.91
C VAL A 133 10.97 -5.96 -24.11
N PHE A 134 10.23 -6.85 -24.75
CA PHE A 134 9.85 -8.16 -24.22
C PHE A 134 10.31 -9.27 -25.16
N ARG A 135 10.81 -10.35 -24.56
CA ARG A 135 10.80 -11.68 -25.17
C ARG A 135 9.72 -12.48 -24.47
N THR A 136 10.13 -13.26 -23.48
CA THR A 136 9.27 -13.92 -22.52
C THR A 136 9.72 -13.45 -21.15
N PRO A 137 9.06 -12.47 -20.51
CA PRO A 137 9.43 -12.00 -19.19
C PRO A 137 9.50 -13.18 -18.21
N LEU A 138 10.70 -13.44 -17.66
CA LEU A 138 10.88 -14.44 -16.62
C LEU A 138 11.41 -13.75 -15.36
N PRO A 139 10.99 -14.18 -14.16
CA PRO A 139 11.57 -13.72 -12.90
C PRO A 139 13.10 -13.85 -12.87
N SER A 140 13.63 -14.93 -13.47
CA SER A 140 15.07 -15.22 -13.56
C SER A 140 15.84 -14.31 -14.53
N ASP A 141 15.15 -13.50 -15.34
CA ASP A 141 15.80 -12.49 -16.18
C ASP A 141 16.24 -11.27 -15.38
N ILE A 142 15.68 -11.04 -14.20
CA ILE A 142 15.92 -9.83 -13.40
C ILE A 142 17.30 -9.92 -12.74
N CYS A 143 18.20 -9.05 -13.16
CA CYS A 143 19.51 -8.86 -12.54
C CYS A 143 19.51 -7.54 -11.76
N GLN A 144 19.79 -7.61 -10.46
CA GLN A 144 19.98 -6.41 -9.64
C GLN A 144 21.32 -5.75 -9.96
N GLY A 145 21.31 -4.43 -10.13
CA GLY A 145 22.53 -3.63 -10.26
C GLY A 145 23.09 -3.20 -8.91
N VAL A 146 23.84 -2.10 -8.88
CA VAL A 146 24.47 -1.60 -7.66
C VAL A 146 23.51 -0.88 -6.69
N LEU A 147 22.28 -0.59 -7.12
CA LEU A 147 21.30 0.15 -6.34
C LEU A 147 20.64 -0.73 -5.27
N GLY A 148 20.46 -0.17 -4.07
CA GLY A 148 19.81 -0.83 -2.93
C GLY A 148 18.28 -0.90 -3.03
N ASN A 149 17.73 -1.18 -4.22
CA ASN A 149 16.29 -1.21 -4.51
C ASN A 149 15.73 -2.64 -4.66
N CYS A 150 16.35 -3.62 -3.98
CA CYS A 150 15.97 -5.02 -4.07
C CYS A 150 14.47 -5.26 -3.82
N TRP A 151 13.82 -4.42 -3.00
CA TRP A 151 12.37 -4.48 -2.76
C TRP A 151 11.53 -4.34 -4.04
N LEU A 152 11.92 -3.45 -4.95
CA LEU A 152 11.23 -3.23 -6.22
C LEU A 152 11.48 -4.40 -7.17
N LEU A 153 12.73 -4.81 -7.32
CA LEU A 153 13.10 -5.91 -8.21
C LEU A 153 12.51 -7.25 -7.74
N SER A 154 12.40 -7.43 -6.43
CA SER A 154 11.70 -8.55 -5.80
C SER A 154 10.21 -8.55 -6.11
N ALA A 155 9.54 -7.41 -5.95
CA ALA A 155 8.14 -7.27 -6.31
C ALA A 155 7.91 -7.53 -7.80
N LEU A 156 8.83 -7.05 -8.64
CA LEU A 156 8.81 -7.28 -10.08
C LEU A 156 9.04 -8.75 -10.44
N ALA A 157 9.89 -9.46 -9.69
CA ALA A 157 10.07 -10.91 -9.85
C ALA A 157 8.80 -11.69 -9.51
N VAL A 158 8.15 -11.35 -8.39
CA VAL A 158 6.85 -11.92 -8.01
C VAL A 158 5.80 -11.63 -9.08
N LEU A 159 5.77 -10.40 -9.61
CA LEU A 159 4.87 -10.01 -10.71
C LEU A 159 5.15 -10.81 -11.98
N ALA A 160 6.41 -11.08 -12.29
CA ALA A 160 6.83 -11.82 -13.48
C ALA A 160 6.45 -13.32 -13.48
N GLU A 161 5.97 -13.86 -12.35
CA GLU A 161 5.25 -15.16 -12.36
C GLU A 161 3.93 -15.10 -13.14
N ARG A 162 3.42 -13.89 -13.37
CA ARG A 162 2.25 -13.56 -14.20
C ARG A 162 2.65 -12.59 -15.30
N GLU A 163 3.11 -13.14 -16.43
CA GLU A 163 3.57 -12.37 -17.59
C GLU A 163 2.57 -11.31 -18.06
N ASP A 164 1.27 -11.62 -17.99
CA ASP A 164 0.19 -10.70 -18.36
C ASP A 164 0.25 -9.39 -17.56
N LEU A 165 0.52 -9.46 -16.26
CA LEU A 165 0.61 -8.29 -15.40
C LEU A 165 1.84 -7.44 -15.68
N VAL A 166 2.98 -8.06 -16.00
CA VAL A 166 4.19 -7.32 -16.42
C VAL A 166 3.92 -6.52 -17.70
N ARG A 167 3.17 -7.12 -18.63
CA ARG A 167 2.77 -6.48 -19.90
C ARG A 167 1.71 -5.39 -19.73
N GLU A 168 0.96 -5.39 -18.63
CA GLU A 168 0.05 -4.30 -18.26
C GLU A 168 0.81 -3.11 -17.66
N VAL A 169 1.90 -3.36 -16.91
CA VAL A 169 2.75 -2.31 -16.36
C VAL A 169 3.51 -1.56 -17.45
N LEU A 170 4.12 -2.25 -18.42
CA LEU A 170 4.83 -1.60 -19.52
C LEU A 170 3.95 -1.52 -20.76
N VAL A 171 3.34 -0.35 -20.97
CA VAL A 171 2.37 -0.08 -22.03
C VAL A 171 2.99 -0.18 -23.42
N THR A 172 4.22 0.32 -23.59
CA THR A 172 4.96 0.22 -24.86
C THR A 172 5.62 -1.16 -24.97
N LYS A 173 5.00 -2.05 -25.76
CA LYS A 173 5.38 -3.48 -25.84
C LYS A 173 6.50 -3.80 -26.82
N ASP A 174 6.76 -2.90 -27.77
CA ASP A 174 7.71 -3.07 -28.86
C ASP A 174 8.82 -2.02 -28.80
N MET A 175 9.95 -2.29 -29.44
CA MET A 175 11.04 -1.33 -29.56
C MET A 175 10.54 -0.06 -30.26
N CYS A 176 10.70 1.08 -29.58
CA CYS A 176 10.35 2.38 -30.15
C CYS A 176 11.59 3.01 -30.79
N PRO A 177 11.65 3.22 -32.12
CA PRO A 177 12.84 3.79 -32.77
C PRO A 177 13.20 5.19 -32.28
N GLN A 178 12.20 5.97 -31.86
CA GLN A 178 12.38 7.31 -31.30
C GLN A 178 12.80 7.26 -29.82
N GLY A 179 12.86 6.08 -29.20
CA GLY A 179 13.33 5.90 -27.83
C GLY A 179 12.35 6.32 -26.74
N ALA A 180 11.04 6.43 -26.99
CA ALA A 180 10.05 6.85 -26.00
C ALA A 180 9.15 5.68 -25.55
N TYR A 181 9.04 5.46 -24.24
CA TYR A 181 8.33 4.33 -23.64
C TYR A 181 7.37 4.80 -22.55
N GLN A 182 6.22 4.13 -22.42
CA GLN A 182 5.22 4.41 -21.41
C GLN A 182 5.10 3.25 -20.41
N VAL A 183 5.16 3.58 -19.13
CA VAL A 183 4.99 2.66 -18.00
C VAL A 183 3.83 3.14 -17.15
N ARG A 184 2.91 2.25 -16.81
CA ARG A 184 1.76 2.53 -15.96
C ARG A 184 2.04 2.07 -14.53
N LEU A 185 1.98 3.00 -13.58
CA LEU A 185 2.29 2.78 -12.17
C LEU A 185 1.18 3.35 -11.29
N CYS A 186 0.99 2.78 -10.11
CA CYS A 186 0.04 3.25 -9.09
C CYS A 186 0.80 3.88 -7.90
N LYS A 187 1.17 5.15 -8.01
CA LYS A 187 1.90 5.86 -6.95
C LYS A 187 0.94 6.37 -5.88
N ASP A 188 1.17 5.99 -4.62
CA ASP A 188 0.37 6.46 -3.47
C ASP A 188 -1.15 6.28 -3.71
N GLY A 189 -1.53 5.19 -4.38
CA GLY A 189 -2.92 4.90 -4.73
C GLY A 189 -3.46 5.65 -5.95
N LYS A 190 -2.65 6.42 -6.69
CA LYS A 190 -3.05 7.08 -7.94
C LYS A 190 -2.41 6.42 -9.14
N TRP A 191 -3.21 6.02 -10.12
CA TRP A 191 -2.71 5.54 -11.40
C TRP A 191 -2.07 6.68 -12.19
N THR A 192 -0.93 6.42 -12.82
CA THR A 192 -0.19 7.39 -13.62
C THR A 192 0.54 6.67 -14.73
N THR A 193 0.38 7.16 -15.97
CA THR A 193 1.17 6.71 -17.12
C THR A 193 2.40 7.59 -17.27
N VAL A 194 3.55 7.00 -16.96
CA VAL A 194 4.86 7.65 -16.93
C VAL A 194 5.54 7.46 -18.28
N LEU A 195 5.81 8.56 -18.95
CA LEU A 195 6.65 8.59 -20.15
C LEU A 195 8.12 8.65 -19.75
N VAL A 196 8.97 7.82 -20.34
CA VAL A 196 10.44 7.84 -20.17
C VAL A 196 11.13 7.62 -21.51
N ASP A 197 12.35 8.14 -21.65
CA ASP A 197 13.23 7.76 -22.76
C ASP A 197 14.04 6.47 -22.44
N ASP A 198 14.75 5.91 -23.43
CA ASP A 198 15.63 4.73 -23.27
C ASP A 198 17.11 5.03 -23.05
N LEU A 199 17.47 6.24 -22.62
CA LEU A 199 18.82 6.51 -22.10
C LEU A 199 18.97 5.87 -20.72
N LEU A 200 19.89 4.92 -20.58
CA LEU A 200 20.08 4.15 -19.34
C LEU A 200 21.45 4.43 -18.69
N PRO A 201 21.52 4.53 -17.35
CA PRO A 201 22.76 4.77 -16.61
C PRO A 201 23.80 3.64 -16.83
N CYS A 202 24.96 4.01 -17.36
CA CYS A 202 26.04 3.08 -17.68
C CYS A 202 27.39 3.51 -17.06
N ASP A 203 28.24 2.52 -16.85
CA ASP A 203 29.60 2.69 -16.35
C ASP A 203 30.57 3.11 -17.48
N LYS A 204 31.86 3.24 -17.18
CA LYS A 204 32.89 3.60 -18.18
C LYS A 204 33.07 2.57 -19.30
N LYS A 205 32.68 1.31 -19.08
CA LYS A 205 32.78 0.21 -20.05
C LYS A 205 31.53 0.09 -20.93
N GLY A 206 30.50 0.88 -20.62
CA GLY A 206 29.22 0.87 -21.33
C GLY A 206 28.27 -0.23 -20.82
N HIS A 207 28.52 -0.77 -19.62
CA HIS A 207 27.61 -1.72 -18.96
C HIS A 207 26.58 -0.98 -18.11
N LEU A 208 25.36 -1.53 -18.05
CA LEU A 208 24.30 -1.02 -17.17
C LEU A 208 24.74 -1.06 -15.70
N VAL A 209 24.55 0.05 -14.99
CA VAL A 209 24.92 0.18 -13.58
C VAL A 209 23.81 -0.30 -12.65
N TYR A 210 22.56 -0.04 -13.03
CA TYR A 210 21.37 -0.43 -12.26
C TYR A 210 20.78 -1.74 -12.78
N SER A 211 19.46 -1.92 -12.73
CA SER A 211 18.86 -3.18 -13.11
C SER A 211 19.10 -3.54 -14.58
N GLN A 212 19.21 -4.83 -14.85
CA GLN A 212 19.32 -5.39 -16.18
C GLN A 212 18.32 -6.53 -16.32
N ALA A 213 17.81 -6.73 -17.53
CA ALA A 213 17.14 -7.96 -17.91
C ALA A 213 18.05 -8.81 -18.79
N LYS A 214 18.21 -10.10 -18.45
CA LYS A 214 18.92 -11.07 -19.30
C LYS A 214 18.28 -11.12 -20.69
N ARG A 215 19.04 -11.61 -21.68
CA ARG A 215 18.63 -11.78 -23.09
C ARG A 215 18.30 -10.45 -23.81
N LYS A 216 18.99 -9.36 -23.43
CA LYS A 216 18.86 -8.02 -24.01
C LYS A 216 17.41 -7.53 -24.05
N GLN A 217 16.78 -7.53 -22.88
CA GLN A 217 15.41 -7.05 -22.70
C GLN A 217 15.39 -5.69 -21.99
N LEU A 218 14.40 -4.85 -22.28
CA LEU A 218 14.31 -3.50 -21.70
C LEU A 218 13.29 -3.37 -20.57
N TRP A 219 12.40 -4.35 -20.39
CA TRP A 219 11.28 -4.19 -19.47
C TRP A 219 11.70 -3.91 -18.01
N VAL A 220 12.74 -4.58 -17.50
CA VAL A 220 13.25 -4.32 -16.13
C VAL A 220 13.83 -2.91 -16.01
N PRO A 221 14.84 -2.49 -16.80
CA PRO A 221 15.44 -1.16 -16.66
C PRO A 221 14.46 -0.01 -16.96
N ILE A 222 13.54 -0.19 -17.91
CA ILE A 222 12.53 0.85 -18.22
C ILE A 222 11.51 1.00 -17.08
N ILE A 223 11.05 -0.10 -16.48
CA ILE A 223 10.16 -0.04 -15.30
C ILE A 223 10.90 0.59 -14.12
N GLU A 224 12.14 0.17 -13.83
CA GLU A 224 12.96 0.77 -12.76
C GLU A 224 13.13 2.27 -12.97
N LYS A 225 13.46 2.71 -14.20
CA LYS A 225 13.60 4.12 -14.54
C LYS A 225 12.30 4.89 -14.35
N ALA A 226 11.16 4.34 -14.76
CA ALA A 226 9.86 4.99 -14.56
C ALA A 226 9.51 5.13 -13.07
N VAL A 227 9.84 4.11 -12.26
CA VAL A 227 9.66 4.16 -10.80
C VAL A 227 10.60 5.20 -10.17
N ALA A 228 11.87 5.28 -10.62
CA ALA A 228 12.80 6.33 -10.20
C ALA A 228 12.26 7.73 -10.53
N LYS A 229 11.72 7.91 -11.74
CA LYS A 229 11.13 9.18 -12.19
C LYS A 229 9.97 9.64 -11.32
N ILE A 230 9.02 8.76 -11.00
CA ILE A 230 7.87 9.16 -10.16
C ILE A 230 8.26 9.47 -8.71
N HIS A 231 9.41 8.96 -8.25
CA HIS A 231 9.97 9.24 -6.94
C HIS A 231 10.99 10.38 -6.93
N GLY A 232 11.40 10.86 -8.11
CA GLY A 232 12.26 12.04 -8.31
C GLY A 232 13.67 11.69 -8.78
N CYS A 233 14.26 10.57 -8.34
CA CYS A 233 15.60 10.11 -8.73
C CYS A 233 15.80 8.62 -8.44
N TYR A 234 16.89 8.02 -8.93
CA TYR A 234 17.25 6.63 -8.63
C TYR A 234 17.56 6.41 -7.14
N GLU A 235 18.24 7.34 -6.47
CA GLU A 235 18.54 7.27 -5.04
C GLU A 235 17.26 7.13 -4.19
N ALA A 236 16.12 7.65 -4.65
CA ALA A 236 14.83 7.52 -3.97
C ALA A 236 14.31 6.07 -3.89
N LEU A 237 14.88 5.17 -4.69
CA LEU A 237 14.54 3.75 -4.67
C LEU A 237 15.35 2.95 -3.65
N VAL A 238 16.36 3.54 -3.00
CA VAL A 238 17.16 2.86 -1.99
C VAL A 238 16.29 2.57 -0.76
N SER A 239 16.34 1.32 -0.30
CA SER A 239 15.59 0.81 0.86
C SER A 239 14.07 0.79 0.67
N GLY A 240 13.43 -0.33 0.98
CA GLY A 240 11.97 -0.49 0.84
C GLY A 240 11.49 -1.88 1.17
N ARG A 241 10.17 -2.09 1.07
CA ARG A 241 9.53 -3.40 1.26
C ARG A 241 8.89 -3.88 -0.03
N ALA A 242 8.93 -5.18 -0.29
CA ALA A 242 8.38 -5.75 -1.52
C ALA A 242 6.88 -5.42 -1.67
N ILE A 243 6.12 -5.38 -0.57
CA ILE A 243 4.73 -4.94 -0.56
C ILE A 243 4.49 -3.55 -1.18
N GLU A 244 5.43 -2.61 -1.02
CA GLU A 244 5.33 -1.28 -1.63
C GLU A 244 5.50 -1.37 -3.14
N GLY A 245 6.37 -2.26 -3.60
CA GLY A 245 6.61 -2.49 -5.03
C GLY A 245 5.40 -3.14 -5.68
N LEU A 246 4.81 -4.15 -5.02
CA LEU A 246 3.60 -4.80 -5.48
C LEU A 246 2.43 -3.82 -5.59
N ALA A 247 2.22 -2.98 -4.56
CA ALA A 247 1.20 -1.94 -4.59
C ALA A 247 1.46 -0.90 -5.70
N THR A 248 2.73 -0.51 -5.92
CA THR A 248 3.10 0.45 -6.97
C THR A 248 2.92 -0.10 -8.38
N LEU A 249 3.22 -1.38 -8.59
CA LEU A 249 3.14 -2.02 -9.90
C LEU A 249 1.70 -2.42 -10.25
N THR A 250 0.88 -2.81 -9.27
CA THR A 250 -0.45 -3.40 -9.52
C THR A 250 -1.61 -2.52 -9.10
N GLY A 251 -1.40 -1.56 -8.19
CA GLY A 251 -2.48 -0.82 -7.52
C GLY A 251 -3.40 -1.67 -6.64
N ALA A 252 -3.22 -2.99 -6.58
CA ALA A 252 -4.11 -3.92 -5.92
C ALA A 252 -3.93 -3.90 -4.39
N PRO A 253 -4.94 -4.35 -3.62
CA PRO A 253 -4.82 -4.50 -2.17
C PRO A 253 -3.65 -5.42 -1.82
N CYS A 254 -2.78 -4.96 -0.92
CA CYS A 254 -1.65 -5.74 -0.46
C CYS A 254 -1.69 -5.91 1.06
N GLU A 255 -1.36 -7.10 1.53
CA GLU A 255 -1.36 -7.48 2.95
C GLU A 255 -0.04 -8.17 3.30
N SER A 256 0.46 -7.94 4.52
CA SER A 256 1.69 -8.59 5.00
C SER A 256 1.34 -9.48 6.19
N ILE A 257 1.58 -10.78 6.05
CA ILE A 257 1.43 -11.74 7.13
C ILE A 257 2.77 -11.86 7.85
N PRO A 258 2.88 -11.39 9.11
CA PRO A 258 4.10 -11.58 9.89
C PRO A 258 4.27 -13.07 10.24
N LEU A 259 5.49 -13.57 10.11
CA LEU A 259 5.87 -14.94 10.48
C LEU A 259 6.67 -15.00 11.79
N GLN A 260 7.04 -13.85 12.32
CA GLN A 260 7.77 -13.72 13.59
C GLN A 260 6.89 -13.03 14.65
N PRO A 261 7.03 -13.39 15.93
CA PRO A 261 6.39 -12.68 17.03
C PRO A 261 6.80 -11.19 17.04
N SER A 262 5.89 -10.33 17.46
CA SER A 262 6.17 -8.90 17.61
C SER A 262 7.33 -8.69 18.59
N SER A 263 8.33 -7.92 18.19
CA SER A 263 9.49 -7.56 19.04
C SER A 263 9.14 -6.65 20.24
N ILE A 264 7.88 -6.27 20.42
CA ILE A 264 7.37 -5.57 21.60
C ILE A 264 6.64 -6.61 22.46
N PRO A 265 7.24 -7.07 23.58
CA PRO A 265 6.56 -7.98 24.49
C PRO A 265 5.43 -7.23 25.21
N LEU A 266 4.24 -7.23 24.61
CA LEU A 266 3.02 -6.89 25.34
C LEU A 266 2.57 -8.14 26.09
N PRO A 267 2.20 -8.03 27.37
CA PRO A 267 1.89 -9.18 28.25
C PRO A 267 0.64 -10.00 27.85
N SER A 268 0.08 -9.78 26.67
CA SER A 268 -1.12 -10.47 26.14
C SER A 268 -1.09 -10.69 24.61
N GLU A 269 0.07 -10.56 23.96
CA GLU A 269 0.21 -11.02 22.57
C GLU A 269 0.11 -12.55 22.59
N ASP A 270 -0.93 -13.08 21.95
CA ASP A 270 -1.05 -14.53 21.75
C ASP A 270 0.13 -14.98 20.87
N ASP A 271 0.63 -16.19 21.11
CA ASP A 271 1.59 -16.83 20.22
C ASP A 271 1.10 -16.76 18.76
N LEU A 272 2.06 -16.72 17.83
CA LEU A 272 1.78 -16.71 16.40
C LEU A 272 0.85 -17.88 16.03
N ASP A 273 -0.37 -17.56 15.58
CA ASP A 273 -1.36 -18.57 15.18
C ASP A 273 -0.96 -19.20 13.84
N ARG A 274 -0.20 -20.29 13.95
CA ARG A 274 0.36 -21.04 12.82
C ARG A 274 -0.73 -21.59 11.90
N ASP A 275 -1.86 -22.01 12.45
CA ASP A 275 -2.96 -22.60 11.69
C ASP A 275 -3.73 -21.53 10.92
N LEU A 276 -3.94 -20.36 11.52
CA LEU A 276 -4.52 -19.22 10.83
C LEU A 276 -3.64 -18.76 9.67
N ILE A 277 -2.32 -18.63 9.89
CA ILE A 277 -1.36 -18.27 8.84
C ILE A 277 -1.42 -19.29 7.71
N TRP A 278 -1.37 -20.58 8.03
CA TRP A 278 -1.45 -21.64 7.02
C TRP A 278 -2.74 -21.57 6.20
N ALA A 279 -3.89 -21.35 6.86
CA ALA A 279 -5.17 -21.19 6.18
C ALA A 279 -5.20 -19.95 5.26
N GLN A 280 -4.59 -18.84 5.69
CA GLN A 280 -4.44 -17.63 4.87
C GLN A 280 -3.57 -17.89 3.61
N LEU A 281 -2.49 -18.65 3.75
CA LEU A 281 -1.63 -19.01 2.62
C LEU A 281 -2.35 -19.94 1.63
N LEU A 282 -3.04 -20.96 2.14
CA LEU A 282 -3.83 -21.89 1.31
C LEU A 282 -4.94 -21.17 0.54
N SER A 283 -5.72 -20.31 1.21
CA SER A 283 -6.79 -19.52 0.60
C SER A 283 -6.25 -18.54 -0.45
N SER A 284 -5.13 -17.86 -0.17
CA SER A 284 -4.48 -16.95 -1.12
C SER A 284 -4.00 -17.68 -2.37
N ARG A 285 -3.44 -18.88 -2.17
CA ARG A 285 -3.01 -19.76 -3.25
C ARG A 285 -4.19 -20.26 -4.10
N LEU A 286 -5.33 -20.61 -3.50
CA LEU A 286 -6.54 -21.03 -4.25
C LEU A 286 -7.06 -19.94 -5.19
N VAL A 287 -6.97 -18.67 -4.77
CA VAL A 287 -7.36 -17.51 -5.59
C VAL A 287 -6.25 -17.07 -6.55
N LYS A 288 -5.08 -17.72 -6.51
CA LYS A 288 -3.88 -17.42 -7.32
C LYS A 288 -3.35 -16.01 -7.09
N PHE A 289 -3.41 -15.54 -5.85
CA PHE A 289 -2.75 -14.30 -5.47
C PHE A 289 -1.23 -14.40 -5.61
N LEU A 290 -0.64 -13.27 -5.95
CA LEU A 290 0.80 -13.11 -5.96
C LEU A 290 1.30 -13.06 -4.53
N MET A 291 2.37 -13.80 -4.23
CA MET A 291 2.92 -13.91 -2.88
C MET A 291 4.44 -13.81 -2.93
N GLY A 292 5.00 -12.94 -2.09
CA GLY A 292 6.44 -12.79 -1.88
C GLY A 292 6.79 -13.10 -0.43
N ALA A 293 7.88 -13.82 -0.19
CA ALA A 293 8.40 -14.13 1.14
C ALA A 293 9.70 -13.35 1.39
N SER A 294 9.79 -12.66 2.52
CA SER A 294 11.00 -11.94 2.93
C SER A 294 11.87 -12.82 3.83
N CYS A 295 13.10 -13.09 3.41
CA CYS A 295 14.03 -14.01 4.08
C CYS A 295 15.01 -13.22 4.96
N GLY A 296 15.11 -13.56 6.25
CA GLY A 296 16.06 -12.94 7.18
C GLY A 296 15.97 -11.40 7.27
N GLY A 297 14.78 -10.82 7.15
CA GLY A 297 14.55 -9.38 7.28
C GLY A 297 14.07 -8.94 8.66
N GLY A 298 13.77 -7.65 8.80
CA GLY A 298 13.24 -7.07 10.03
C GLY A 298 14.18 -7.18 11.24
N ASN A 299 13.65 -7.68 12.36
CA ASN A 299 14.37 -7.85 13.62
C ASN A 299 14.91 -9.28 13.83
N MET A 300 14.89 -10.12 12.78
CA MET A 300 15.43 -11.48 12.88
C MET A 300 16.94 -11.44 13.10
N LYS A 301 17.43 -12.31 13.99
CA LYS A 301 18.86 -12.56 14.13
C LYS A 301 19.29 -13.45 12.97
N VAL A 302 20.04 -12.88 12.04
CA VAL A 302 20.56 -13.59 10.87
C VAL A 302 21.98 -14.06 11.16
N ASP A 303 22.19 -15.37 11.14
CA ASP A 303 23.50 -16.00 11.01
C ASP A 303 23.74 -16.26 9.52
N GLU A 304 24.56 -15.42 8.88
CA GLU A 304 24.85 -15.50 7.44
C GLU A 304 25.42 -16.88 7.05
N ASP A 305 26.24 -17.51 7.90
CA ASP A 305 26.85 -18.82 7.63
C ASP A 305 25.81 -19.95 7.72
N GLU A 306 24.84 -19.85 8.64
CA GLU A 306 23.71 -20.79 8.68
C GLU A 306 22.85 -20.66 7.42
N TYR A 307 22.43 -19.44 7.07
CA TYR A 307 21.59 -19.20 5.89
C TYR A 307 22.27 -19.68 4.62
N GLN A 308 23.56 -19.36 4.44
CA GLN A 308 24.33 -19.79 3.29
C GLN A 308 24.45 -21.33 3.22
N ARG A 309 24.72 -22.01 4.35
CA ARG A 309 24.75 -23.48 4.40
C ARG A 309 23.41 -24.11 4.04
N LYS A 310 22.30 -23.44 4.41
CA LYS A 310 20.94 -23.86 4.04
C LYS A 310 20.54 -23.47 2.63
N GLY A 311 21.39 -22.76 1.88
CA GLY A 311 21.09 -22.32 0.53
C GLY A 311 20.09 -21.14 0.47
N LEU A 312 19.93 -20.40 1.56
CA LEU A 312 19.12 -19.20 1.63
C LEU A 312 20.01 -17.96 1.63
N ARG A 313 19.56 -16.94 0.90
CA ARG A 313 20.08 -15.58 0.97
C ARG A 313 19.22 -14.75 1.93
N PRO A 314 19.77 -14.24 3.04
CA PRO A 314 19.05 -13.33 3.92
C PRO A 314 18.96 -11.92 3.32
N ARG A 315 18.07 -11.09 3.88
CA ARG A 315 17.74 -9.73 3.40
C ARG A 315 17.37 -9.72 1.91
N HIS A 316 16.67 -10.77 1.49
CA HIS A 316 16.30 -11.01 0.12
C HIS A 316 14.88 -11.55 0.05
N ALA A 317 14.18 -11.28 -1.05
CA ALA A 317 12.82 -11.76 -1.23
C ALA A 317 12.78 -12.95 -2.20
N TYR A 318 11.79 -13.81 -1.96
CA TYR A 318 11.51 -15.00 -2.75
C TYR A 318 10.07 -14.93 -3.23
N SER A 319 9.77 -15.55 -4.37
CA SER A 319 8.37 -15.71 -4.81
C SER A 319 7.80 -16.99 -4.22
N VAL A 320 6.58 -16.95 -3.69
CA VAL A 320 5.85 -18.14 -3.27
C VAL A 320 5.01 -18.62 -4.45
N LEU A 321 5.37 -19.78 -5.01
CA LEU A 321 4.78 -20.32 -6.23
C LEU A 321 3.62 -21.28 -5.94
N ASP A 322 3.72 -22.06 -4.87
CA ASP A 322 2.68 -23.02 -4.48
C ASP A 322 2.68 -23.22 -2.96
N VAL A 323 1.52 -23.61 -2.42
CA VAL A 323 1.30 -23.92 -1.00
C VAL A 323 0.47 -25.19 -0.95
N ARG A 324 0.97 -26.23 -0.28
CA ARG A 324 0.38 -27.57 -0.29
C ARG A 324 0.30 -28.17 1.10
N ASP A 325 -0.87 -28.71 1.40
CA ASP A 325 -1.08 -29.63 2.51
C ASP A 325 -1.29 -31.02 1.90
N ILE A 326 -0.33 -31.93 2.07
CA ILE A 326 -0.37 -33.27 1.45
C ILE A 326 0.24 -34.31 2.37
N GLN A 327 -0.51 -35.40 2.61
CA GLN A 327 -0.11 -36.49 3.50
C GLN A 327 0.37 -36.00 4.89
N GLY A 328 -0.25 -34.93 5.41
CA GLY A 328 0.12 -34.31 6.70
C GLY A 328 1.32 -33.35 6.64
N ASN A 329 1.90 -33.14 5.46
CA ASN A 329 3.03 -32.22 5.26
C ASN A 329 2.54 -30.86 4.74
N ARG A 330 2.93 -29.79 5.43
CA ARG A 330 2.70 -28.40 5.04
C ARG A 330 3.93 -27.86 4.33
N LEU A 331 3.86 -27.74 3.00
CA LEU A 331 4.99 -27.38 2.14
C LEU A 331 4.71 -26.11 1.33
N LEU A 332 5.73 -25.27 1.19
CA LEU A 332 5.72 -24.12 0.28
C LEU A 332 6.74 -24.35 -0.83
N LYS A 333 6.39 -23.97 -2.05
CA LYS A 333 7.31 -23.90 -3.19
C LYS A 333 7.77 -22.47 -3.35
N LEU A 334 9.06 -22.22 -3.20
CA LEU A 334 9.65 -20.89 -3.29
C LEU A 334 10.55 -20.77 -4.52
N ARG A 335 10.72 -19.55 -5.02
CA ARG A 335 11.71 -19.19 -6.04
C ARG A 335 12.62 -18.06 -5.59
N ASN A 336 13.93 -18.29 -5.67
CA ASN A 336 14.94 -17.24 -5.66
C ASN A 336 14.99 -16.56 -7.04
N PRO A 337 14.72 -15.25 -7.15
CA PRO A 337 14.74 -14.53 -8.42
C PRO A 337 16.11 -14.52 -9.09
N TRP A 338 17.22 -14.64 -8.35
CA TRP A 338 18.55 -14.69 -8.95
C TRP A 338 18.85 -16.00 -9.69
N GLY A 339 18.01 -17.04 -9.54
CA GLY A 339 18.18 -18.32 -10.20
C GLY A 339 19.36 -19.15 -9.70
N HIS A 340 20.02 -18.74 -8.62
CA HIS A 340 21.09 -19.48 -7.96
C HIS A 340 20.75 -19.61 -6.47
N TYR A 341 21.41 -20.53 -5.77
CA TYR A 341 21.09 -20.93 -4.38
C TYR A 341 19.75 -21.67 -4.26
N SER A 342 19.84 -22.97 -4.06
CA SER A 342 18.70 -23.85 -3.77
C SER A 342 18.77 -24.29 -2.32
N TRP A 343 17.60 -24.35 -1.67
CA TRP A 343 17.45 -24.86 -0.30
C TRP A 343 18.11 -26.23 -0.11
N GLN A 344 18.82 -26.39 1.00
CA GLN A 344 19.59 -27.60 1.35
C GLN A 344 19.07 -28.30 2.62
N GLY A 345 17.90 -27.91 3.12
CA GLY A 345 17.27 -28.54 4.28
C GLY A 345 16.21 -29.56 3.90
N ASP A 346 15.25 -29.75 4.80
CA ASP A 346 14.15 -30.71 4.63
C ASP A 346 13.30 -30.33 3.41
N TRP A 347 12.98 -31.30 2.55
CA TRP A 347 12.29 -31.08 1.28
C TRP A 347 13.07 -30.35 0.18
N SER A 348 14.38 -30.17 0.36
CA SER A 348 15.29 -29.87 -0.77
C SER A 348 15.21 -30.94 -1.87
N ASP A 349 15.66 -30.63 -3.08
CA ASP A 349 15.52 -31.51 -4.26
C ASP A 349 16.09 -32.93 -4.03
N ASP A 350 17.17 -33.03 -3.24
CA ASP A 350 17.87 -34.28 -2.88
C ASP A 350 17.47 -34.82 -1.49
N SER A 351 16.44 -34.25 -0.85
CA SER A 351 16.03 -34.65 0.50
C SER A 351 15.54 -36.10 0.54
N PRO A 352 15.95 -36.89 1.55
CA PRO A 352 15.47 -38.27 1.73
C PRO A 352 14.00 -38.35 2.19
N LEU A 353 13.38 -37.20 2.52
CA LEU A 353 11.97 -37.13 2.91
C LEU A 353 11.01 -37.31 1.73
N TRP A 354 11.51 -37.17 0.50
CA TRP A 354 10.71 -37.41 -0.70
C TRP A 354 10.40 -38.89 -0.87
N THR A 355 9.12 -39.25 -0.85
CA THR A 355 8.63 -40.52 -1.40
C THR A 355 8.50 -40.40 -2.93
N GLU A 356 8.52 -41.54 -3.64
CA GLU A 356 8.29 -41.55 -5.10
C GLU A 356 6.95 -40.86 -5.46
N GLU A 357 5.89 -41.17 -4.72
CA GLU A 357 4.57 -40.56 -4.90
C GLU A 357 4.59 -39.02 -4.74
N LEU A 358 5.24 -38.50 -3.69
CA LEU A 358 5.30 -37.06 -3.45
C LEU A 358 6.18 -36.35 -4.49
N ARG A 359 7.26 -37.00 -4.93
CA ARG A 359 8.14 -36.48 -5.99
C ARG A 359 7.38 -36.38 -7.31
N ASP A 360 6.59 -37.40 -7.67
CA ASP A 360 5.77 -37.39 -8.88
C ASP A 360 4.70 -36.28 -8.85
N VAL A 361 4.08 -36.05 -7.69
CA VAL A 361 3.01 -35.05 -7.55
C VAL A 361 3.54 -33.61 -7.48
N LEU A 362 4.63 -33.37 -6.73
CA LEU A 362 5.10 -32.01 -6.42
C LEU A 362 6.31 -31.57 -7.25
N MET A 363 7.06 -32.53 -7.80
CA MET A 363 8.23 -32.29 -8.66
C MET A 363 8.22 -33.18 -9.93
N PRO A 364 7.13 -33.21 -10.72
CA PRO A 364 7.02 -34.09 -11.90
C PRO A 364 8.09 -33.83 -12.98
N HIS A 365 8.73 -32.66 -12.95
CA HIS A 365 9.77 -32.24 -13.89
C HIS A 365 11.15 -32.11 -13.21
N GLY A 366 11.29 -32.61 -11.98
CA GLY A 366 12.48 -32.45 -11.15
C GLY A 366 12.66 -31.04 -10.57
N GLY A 367 13.85 -30.81 -10.00
CA GLY A 367 14.30 -29.52 -9.52
C GLY A 367 14.53 -28.53 -10.66
N SER A 368 14.31 -27.25 -10.39
CA SER A 368 14.62 -26.16 -11.32
C SER A 368 15.52 -25.17 -10.60
N GLU A 369 16.48 -24.57 -11.31
CA GLU A 369 17.40 -23.63 -10.70
C GLU A 369 16.68 -22.51 -9.95
N GLY A 370 17.05 -22.31 -8.68
CA GLY A 370 16.45 -21.33 -7.79
C GLY A 370 15.02 -21.64 -7.34
N VAL A 371 14.42 -22.78 -7.71
CA VAL A 371 13.07 -23.18 -7.28
C VAL A 371 13.16 -24.41 -6.39
N PHE A 372 12.59 -24.35 -5.20
CA PHE A 372 12.67 -25.45 -4.24
C PHE A 372 11.41 -25.54 -3.37
N TRP A 373 11.17 -26.72 -2.79
CA TRP A 373 10.19 -26.91 -1.74
C TRP A 373 10.84 -26.74 -0.36
N ILE A 374 10.07 -26.29 0.61
CA ILE A 374 10.50 -26.08 2.00
C ILE A 374 9.32 -26.34 2.94
N SER A 375 9.62 -26.84 4.15
CA SER A 375 8.60 -27.05 5.17
C SER A 375 8.04 -25.72 5.70
N PHE A 376 6.77 -25.70 6.11
CA PHE A 376 6.19 -24.51 6.73
C PHE A 376 6.92 -24.11 8.02
N GLU A 377 7.41 -25.08 8.80
CA GLU A 377 8.20 -24.83 10.00
C GLU A 377 9.53 -24.14 9.69
N ASP A 378 10.22 -24.54 8.63
CA ASP A 378 11.43 -23.84 8.18
C ASP A 378 11.11 -22.45 7.62
N VAL A 379 9.96 -22.26 6.98
CA VAL A 379 9.51 -20.92 6.56
C VAL A 379 9.32 -20.01 7.77
N LEU A 380 8.67 -20.49 8.83
CA LEU A 380 8.55 -19.75 10.10
C LEU A 380 9.91 -19.51 10.77
N LYS A 381 10.93 -20.33 10.50
CA LYS A 381 12.26 -20.16 11.08
C LYS A 381 13.13 -19.13 10.33
N TYR A 382 13.07 -19.11 9.00
CA TYR A 382 14.01 -18.35 8.17
C TYR A 382 13.41 -17.09 7.50
N PHE A 383 12.08 -16.95 7.51
CA PHE A 383 11.38 -15.83 6.85
C PHE A 383 10.66 -14.95 7.87
N ASP A 384 10.62 -13.64 7.59
CA ASP A 384 10.05 -12.64 8.50
C ASP A 384 8.57 -12.35 8.22
N CYS A 385 8.18 -12.35 6.95
CA CYS A 385 6.81 -12.14 6.52
C CYS A 385 6.53 -12.72 5.13
N ILE A 386 5.24 -12.89 4.82
CA ILE A 386 4.74 -13.14 3.47
C ILE A 386 3.85 -11.97 3.06
N ASP A 387 4.26 -11.27 2.01
CA ASP A 387 3.50 -10.21 1.37
C ASP A 387 2.58 -10.81 0.29
N ILE A 388 1.27 -10.57 0.41
CA ILE A 388 0.24 -11.03 -0.51
C ILE A 388 -0.27 -9.83 -1.29
N CYS A 389 -0.22 -9.91 -2.62
CA CYS A 389 -0.83 -8.95 -3.52
C CYS A 389 -2.08 -9.55 -4.16
N LYS A 390 -3.24 -8.99 -3.79
CA LYS A 390 -4.57 -9.52 -4.10
C LYS A 390 -5.07 -9.07 -5.47
N VAL A 391 -4.26 -9.29 -6.51
CA VAL A 391 -4.66 -9.01 -7.90
C VAL A 391 -5.85 -9.91 -8.26
N ARG A 392 -6.97 -9.30 -8.66
CA ARG A 392 -8.18 -10.01 -9.06
C ARG A 392 -8.68 -9.50 -10.39
N SER A 393 -8.97 -10.43 -11.30
CA SER A 393 -9.66 -10.13 -12.54
C SER A 393 -11.15 -9.88 -12.26
N ASN A 394 -11.77 -9.00 -13.05
CA ASN A 394 -13.21 -8.70 -13.03
C ASN A 394 -13.73 -8.08 -11.72
N TRP A 395 -12.84 -7.52 -10.91
CA TRP A 395 -13.22 -6.73 -9.74
C TRP A 395 -13.48 -5.28 -10.14
N ASN A 396 -14.37 -4.64 -9.40
CA ASN A 396 -14.68 -3.22 -9.53
C ASN A 396 -13.72 -2.42 -8.65
N GLU A 397 -13.32 -1.25 -9.13
CA GLU A 397 -12.39 -0.37 -8.43
C GLU A 397 -13.01 1.03 -8.31
N VAL A 398 -12.92 1.60 -7.11
CA VAL A 398 -13.20 3.02 -6.86
C VAL A 398 -12.03 3.64 -6.12
N ARG A 399 -11.51 4.78 -6.60
CA ARG A 399 -10.45 5.53 -5.93
C ARG A 399 -10.92 6.94 -5.64
N LEU A 400 -10.94 7.28 -4.36
CA LEU A 400 -11.39 8.57 -3.88
C LEU A 400 -10.20 9.37 -3.38
N LEU A 401 -9.96 10.52 -4.00
CA LEU A 401 -8.98 11.48 -3.52
C LEU A 401 -9.58 12.24 -2.34
N GLY A 402 -8.77 12.47 -1.31
CA GLY A 402 -9.17 13.23 -0.14
C GLY A 402 -7.99 13.81 0.63
N THR A 403 -8.29 14.46 1.74
CA THR A 403 -7.30 14.96 2.69
C THR A 403 -7.57 14.40 4.08
N LEU A 404 -6.48 14.13 4.81
CA LEU A 404 -6.55 13.71 6.20
C LEU A 404 -6.50 14.97 7.06
N GLN A 405 -7.67 15.40 7.54
CA GLN A 405 -7.82 16.65 8.29
C GLN A 405 -7.39 16.48 9.76
N PRO A 406 -6.94 17.55 10.43
CA PRO A 406 -6.76 17.60 11.89
C PRO A 406 -8.09 17.37 12.64
N LEU A 407 -8.15 17.68 13.94
CA LEU A 407 -9.32 17.54 14.83
C LEU A 407 -10.56 18.41 14.43
N CYS A 408 -10.88 18.52 13.15
CA CYS A 408 -12.03 19.22 12.57
C CYS A 408 -12.54 18.51 11.29
N ALA A 409 -13.87 18.41 11.18
CA ALA A 409 -14.65 18.06 9.98
C ALA A 409 -14.01 17.01 9.02
N LEU A 410 -13.97 15.73 9.43
CA LEU A 410 -13.48 14.61 8.61
C LEU A 410 -14.19 14.52 7.25
N SER A 411 -13.52 14.22 6.15
CA SER A 411 -14.21 13.64 4.98
C SER A 411 -14.58 12.18 5.26
N CYS A 412 -15.84 11.81 5.06
CA CYS A 412 -16.32 10.44 5.21
C CYS A 412 -16.86 9.90 3.89
N VAL A 413 -16.90 8.58 3.78
CA VAL A 413 -17.40 7.91 2.58
C VAL A 413 -18.61 7.06 2.94
N LEU A 414 -19.76 7.39 2.34
CA LEU A 414 -20.97 6.59 2.41
C LEU A 414 -20.95 5.55 1.29
N LEU A 415 -21.14 4.31 1.66
CA LEU A 415 -21.14 3.16 0.78
C LEU A 415 -22.52 2.51 0.80
N THR A 416 -23.16 2.39 -0.36
CA THR A 416 -24.41 1.63 -0.50
C THR A 416 -24.13 0.30 -1.19
N VAL A 417 -24.39 -0.78 -0.46
CA VAL A 417 -24.22 -2.16 -0.93
C VAL A 417 -25.61 -2.69 -1.30
N LEU A 418 -25.82 -2.98 -2.59
CA LEU A 418 -27.12 -3.42 -3.10
C LEU A 418 -27.33 -4.93 -2.98
N GLU A 419 -26.24 -5.68 -2.86
CA GLU A 419 -26.22 -7.14 -2.77
C GLU A 419 -24.95 -7.60 -2.04
N PRO A 420 -24.92 -8.81 -1.45
CA PRO A 420 -23.73 -9.30 -0.75
C PRO A 420 -22.49 -9.20 -1.63
N THR A 421 -21.49 -8.46 -1.14
CA THR A 421 -20.32 -8.01 -1.90
C THR A 421 -19.08 -8.10 -1.03
N GLU A 422 -18.10 -8.88 -1.49
CA GLU A 422 -16.75 -8.86 -0.94
C GLU A 422 -16.06 -7.56 -1.36
N ALA A 423 -15.51 -6.83 -0.38
CA ALA A 423 -14.83 -5.55 -0.58
C ALA A 423 -13.50 -5.50 0.18
N GLU A 424 -12.50 -4.87 -0.43
CA GLU A 424 -11.19 -4.57 0.11
C GLU A 424 -11.03 -3.04 0.12
N PHE A 425 -10.64 -2.50 1.26
CA PHE A 425 -10.45 -1.07 1.48
C PHE A 425 -8.97 -0.80 1.73
N THR A 426 -8.38 0.14 1.01
CA THR A 426 -6.98 0.52 1.18
C THR A 426 -6.84 2.03 1.21
N LEU A 427 -6.32 2.56 2.31
CA LEU A 427 -6.04 3.97 2.50
C LEU A 427 -4.55 4.22 2.27
N PHE A 428 -4.24 4.97 1.22
CA PHE A 428 -2.89 5.41 0.86
C PHE A 428 -2.65 6.85 1.34
N GLN A 429 -1.44 7.14 1.82
CA GLN A 429 -0.97 8.51 2.05
C GLN A 429 0.04 8.94 0.98
N GLU A 430 0.07 10.23 0.66
CA GLU A 430 1.06 10.80 -0.26
C GLU A 430 2.47 10.85 0.37
N GLY A 431 3.51 10.65 -0.45
CA GLY A 431 4.83 11.22 -0.16
C GLY A 431 5.81 10.30 0.56
N GLN A 432 5.64 8.98 0.46
CA GLN A 432 6.49 8.01 1.16
C GLN A 432 7.99 8.10 0.88
N ARG A 433 8.40 8.63 -0.29
CA ARG A 433 9.78 8.54 -0.81
C ARG A 433 10.35 9.85 -1.39
N ASN A 434 9.78 11.02 -1.08
CA ASN A 434 10.27 12.28 -1.66
C ASN A 434 11.11 13.06 -0.65
N SER A 435 12.37 13.41 -0.93
CA SER A 435 13.31 14.03 0.05
C SER A 435 12.77 15.33 0.67
N GLU A 436 12.14 16.22 -0.11
CA GLU A 436 11.62 17.49 0.38
C GLU A 436 10.37 17.35 1.27
N LYS A 437 9.53 16.35 1.02
CA LYS A 437 8.35 16.01 1.85
C LYS A 437 8.62 14.93 2.90
N SER A 438 9.74 14.20 2.81
CA SER A 438 10.16 13.13 3.74
C SER A 438 10.49 13.65 5.15
N GLN A 439 10.57 14.98 5.29
CA GLN A 439 10.65 15.67 6.57
C GLN A 439 9.36 15.50 7.41
N ARG A 440 8.22 15.16 6.80
CA ARG A 440 7.03 14.74 7.56
C ARG A 440 7.15 13.25 7.89
N SER A 441 7.15 12.94 9.18
CA SER A 441 6.95 11.58 9.67
C SER A 441 5.72 10.96 9.00
N GLN A 442 5.83 9.72 8.53
CA GLN A 442 4.70 8.98 7.99
C GLN A 442 3.50 9.05 8.93
N LEU A 443 2.30 9.16 8.36
CA LEU A 443 1.07 9.18 9.13
C LEU A 443 0.78 7.82 9.75
N ASP A 444 0.17 7.87 10.92
CA ASP A 444 -0.33 6.74 11.67
C ASP A 444 -1.79 6.47 11.27
N LEU A 445 -1.95 5.61 10.27
CA LEU A 445 -3.20 5.45 9.52
C LEU A 445 -4.10 4.35 10.09
N CYS A 446 -5.41 4.53 9.95
CA CYS A 446 -6.42 3.49 10.14
C CYS A 446 -7.64 3.77 9.26
N VAL A 447 -8.24 2.73 8.69
CA VAL A 447 -9.57 2.82 8.05
C VAL A 447 -10.57 2.01 8.86
N VAL A 448 -11.74 2.59 9.10
CA VAL A 448 -12.80 1.99 9.91
C VAL A 448 -14.11 1.98 9.14
N VAL A 449 -14.80 0.85 9.17
CA VAL A 449 -16.07 0.61 8.49
C VAL A 449 -17.16 0.41 9.54
N PHE A 450 -18.17 1.26 9.50
CA PHE A 450 -19.37 1.17 10.33
C PHE A 450 -20.58 0.86 9.48
N ARG A 451 -21.56 0.15 10.03
CA ARG A 451 -22.91 0.06 9.44
C ARG A 451 -23.68 1.31 9.84
N THR A 452 -24.39 1.95 8.91
CA THR A 452 -25.23 3.13 9.20
C THR A 452 -26.68 2.87 8.80
N ARG A 453 -27.62 3.64 9.36
CA ARG A 453 -29.07 3.39 9.19
C ARG A 453 -29.79 4.43 8.34
N ASN A 454 -29.24 5.64 8.26
CA ASN A 454 -29.88 6.76 7.57
C ASN A 454 -28.94 7.34 6.52
N PRO A 455 -29.26 7.23 5.21
CA PRO A 455 -28.43 7.80 4.16
C PRO A 455 -28.43 9.33 4.16
N ALA A 456 -29.51 9.98 4.61
CA ALA A 456 -29.63 11.44 4.63
C ALA A 456 -28.89 12.09 5.80
N LYS A 457 -28.70 11.34 6.89
CA LYS A 457 -27.94 11.76 8.08
C LYS A 457 -27.17 10.56 8.63
N PRO A 458 -26.03 10.22 8.01
CA PRO A 458 -25.28 9.04 8.38
C PRO A 458 -24.63 9.24 9.75
N GLU A 459 -25.02 8.35 10.66
CA GLU A 459 -24.51 8.27 12.04
C GLU A 459 -23.63 7.03 12.18
N VAL A 460 -22.68 7.06 13.12
CA VAL A 460 -21.83 5.92 13.44
C VAL A 460 -22.69 4.84 14.10
N GLY A 461 -22.93 3.75 13.38
CA GLY A 461 -23.61 2.58 13.94
C GLY A 461 -22.62 1.50 14.41
N ARG A 462 -22.97 0.24 14.14
CA ARG A 462 -22.18 -0.92 14.57
C ARG A 462 -20.86 -0.95 13.82
N LEU A 463 -19.75 -1.15 14.54
CA LEU A 463 -18.46 -1.46 13.93
C LEU A 463 -18.53 -2.76 13.14
N VAL A 464 -18.16 -2.69 11.86
CA VAL A 464 -18.18 -3.82 10.92
C VAL A 464 -16.78 -4.39 10.76
N GLU A 465 -15.81 -3.53 10.44
CA GLU A 465 -14.41 -3.90 10.27
C GLU A 465 -13.48 -2.69 10.43
N HIS A 466 -12.20 -2.94 10.70
CA HIS A 466 -11.17 -1.90 10.67
C HIS A 466 -9.81 -2.47 10.23
N SER A 467 -8.93 -1.61 9.72
CA SER A 467 -7.53 -1.99 9.50
C SER A 467 -6.77 -2.02 10.82
N LYS A 468 -5.60 -2.67 10.83
CA LYS A 468 -4.60 -2.41 11.87
C LYS A 468 -4.19 -0.93 11.78
N ARG A 469 -3.97 -0.29 12.93
CA ARG A 469 -3.39 1.06 13.02
C ARG A 469 -1.88 0.98 12.83
N GLN A 470 -1.34 1.62 11.79
CA GLN A 470 0.08 1.49 11.44
C GLN A 470 0.65 2.80 10.87
N VAL A 471 1.91 3.07 11.22
CA VAL A 471 2.74 4.08 10.57
C VAL A 471 3.35 3.45 9.31
N ARG A 472 2.60 3.50 8.21
CA ARG A 472 2.98 2.92 6.92
C ARG A 472 2.40 3.73 5.78
N GLY A 473 2.99 3.56 4.61
CA GLY A 473 2.52 4.14 3.36
C GLY A 473 1.05 3.91 3.00
N PHE A 474 0.51 2.78 3.41
CA PHE A 474 -0.91 2.48 3.30
C PHE A 474 -1.32 1.47 4.37
N VAL A 475 -2.62 1.42 4.66
CA VAL A 475 -3.28 0.42 5.51
C VAL A 475 -4.55 -0.07 4.83
N GLY A 476 -4.98 -1.29 5.14
CA GLY A 476 -6.20 -1.83 4.57
C GLY A 476 -6.88 -2.87 5.42
N CYS A 477 -8.13 -3.15 5.08
CA CYS A 477 -8.94 -4.23 5.63
C CYS A 477 -9.91 -4.75 4.58
N HIS A 478 -10.50 -5.92 4.82
CA HIS A 478 -11.41 -6.56 3.89
C HIS A 478 -12.64 -7.11 4.61
N LYS A 479 -13.78 -7.14 3.92
CA LYS A 479 -15.01 -7.68 4.48
C LYS A 479 -15.97 -8.16 3.41
N MET A 480 -16.69 -9.25 3.71
CA MET A 480 -17.94 -9.57 3.03
C MET A 480 -19.04 -8.67 3.58
N LEU A 481 -19.49 -7.71 2.78
CA LEU A 481 -20.56 -6.78 3.14
C LEU A 481 -21.91 -7.38 2.76
N GLU A 482 -22.88 -7.23 3.66
CA GLU A 482 -24.28 -7.53 3.37
C GLU A 482 -24.95 -6.36 2.64
N ARG A 483 -26.17 -6.55 2.16
CA ARG A 483 -26.98 -5.47 1.59
C ARG A 483 -27.33 -4.46 2.69
N ASP A 484 -26.60 -3.35 2.74
CA ASP A 484 -26.89 -2.22 3.62
C ASP A 484 -26.07 -0.96 3.25
N LEU A 485 -26.19 0.06 4.08
CA LEU A 485 -25.41 1.29 4.10
C LEU A 485 -24.24 1.17 5.08
N TYR A 486 -23.07 1.60 4.63
CA TYR A 486 -21.85 1.60 5.42
C TYR A 486 -21.20 2.98 5.38
N LEU A 487 -20.61 3.37 6.51
CA LEU A 487 -19.85 4.59 6.65
C LEU A 487 -18.38 4.23 6.84
N LEU A 488 -17.54 4.75 5.95
CA LEU A 488 -16.09 4.60 5.99
C LEU A 488 -15.44 5.86 6.52
N VAL A 489 -14.58 5.67 7.51
CA VAL A 489 -13.85 6.75 8.19
C VAL A 489 -12.35 6.50 8.05
N CYS A 490 -11.66 7.47 7.44
CA CYS A 490 -10.21 7.44 7.28
C CYS A 490 -9.56 8.28 8.39
N LEU A 491 -8.62 7.68 9.12
CA LEU A 491 -8.04 8.26 10.33
C LEU A 491 -6.51 8.38 10.21
N ALA A 492 -5.96 9.46 10.77
CA ALA A 492 -4.53 9.72 10.88
C ALA A 492 -4.19 10.27 12.28
N PHE A 493 -3.89 9.38 13.23
CA PHE A 493 -3.87 9.70 14.66
C PHE A 493 -2.78 10.72 15.05
N ASN A 494 -1.60 10.60 14.46
CA ASN A 494 -0.48 11.52 14.72
C ASN A 494 -0.65 12.87 14.00
N HIS A 495 -1.71 13.06 13.20
CA HIS A 495 -1.97 14.32 12.51
C HIS A 495 -2.89 15.27 13.29
N TRP A 496 -3.71 14.73 14.20
CA TRP A 496 -4.78 15.49 14.87
C TRP A 496 -4.30 16.68 15.73
N HIS A 497 -3.07 16.64 16.21
CA HIS A 497 -2.49 17.67 17.09
C HIS A 497 -1.41 18.51 16.42
N THR A 498 -1.32 18.49 15.09
CA THR A 498 -0.25 19.19 14.36
C THR A 498 -0.42 20.71 14.32
N GLY A 499 -1.61 21.22 14.68
CA GLY A 499 -1.89 22.67 14.67
C GLY A 499 -1.90 23.30 13.28
N ILE A 500 -1.93 22.49 12.21
CA ILE A 500 -2.00 22.98 10.84
C ILE A 500 -3.42 23.50 10.59
N GLU A 501 -3.55 24.81 10.41
CA GLU A 501 -4.83 25.45 10.12
C GLU A 501 -5.10 25.57 8.60
N ASP A 502 -4.05 25.64 7.78
CA ASP A 502 -4.16 25.79 6.33
C ASP A 502 -4.54 24.45 5.64
N PRO A 503 -5.74 24.36 5.01
CA PRO A 503 -6.18 23.15 4.33
C PRO A 503 -5.31 22.71 3.16
N SER A 504 -4.57 23.64 2.53
CA SER A 504 -3.67 23.32 1.42
C SER A 504 -2.47 22.48 1.87
N LEU A 505 -2.15 22.52 3.16
CA LEU A 505 -1.05 21.79 3.78
C LEU A 505 -1.49 20.45 4.37
N TYR A 506 -2.78 20.10 4.30
CA TYR A 506 -3.27 18.82 4.79
C TYR A 506 -2.69 17.65 3.99
N PRO A 507 -2.29 16.56 4.65
CA PRO A 507 -1.81 15.38 3.96
C PRO A 507 -2.87 14.84 3.00
N GLN A 508 -2.47 14.65 1.75
CA GLN A 508 -3.32 14.05 0.73
C GLN A 508 -3.39 12.54 0.94
N CYS A 509 -4.57 11.97 0.68
CA CYS A 509 -4.79 10.54 0.75
C CYS A 509 -5.61 10.04 -0.44
N VAL A 510 -5.54 8.73 -0.67
CA VAL A 510 -6.44 8.03 -1.59
C VAL A 510 -7.05 6.85 -0.87
N LEU A 511 -8.38 6.80 -0.82
CA LEU A 511 -9.11 5.60 -0.43
C LEU A 511 -9.45 4.79 -1.69
N ALA A 512 -8.80 3.64 -1.85
CA ALA A 512 -9.13 2.67 -2.88
C ALA A 512 -10.08 1.61 -2.31
N ILE A 513 -11.14 1.31 -3.06
CA ILE A 513 -12.15 0.29 -2.77
C ILE A 513 -12.16 -0.69 -3.93
N HIS A 514 -11.74 -1.92 -3.69
CA HIS A 514 -11.85 -3.00 -4.65
C HIS A 514 -13.00 -3.91 -4.24
N SER A 515 -13.88 -4.29 -5.17
CA SER A 515 -15.10 -5.00 -4.84
C SER A 515 -15.52 -6.02 -5.90
N SER A 516 -15.98 -7.18 -5.43
CA SER A 516 -16.49 -8.27 -6.29
C SER A 516 -17.70 -7.86 -7.13
N LYS A 517 -18.46 -6.86 -6.67
CA LYS A 517 -19.66 -6.33 -7.32
C LYS A 517 -19.70 -4.82 -7.20
N LYS A 518 -20.58 -4.17 -7.96
CA LYS A 518 -20.66 -2.70 -7.99
C LYS A 518 -21.15 -2.15 -6.66
N LEU A 519 -20.50 -1.09 -6.21
CA LEU A 519 -20.86 -0.33 -5.04
C LEU A 519 -21.16 1.11 -5.44
N LEU A 520 -22.14 1.73 -4.77
CA LEU A 520 -22.38 3.16 -4.90
C LEU A 520 -21.60 3.86 -3.79
N VAL A 521 -20.73 4.80 -4.19
CA VAL A 521 -19.80 5.46 -3.28
C VAL A 521 -20.00 6.96 -3.33
N GLU A 522 -20.22 7.57 -2.17
CA GLU A 522 -20.47 9.01 -2.03
C GLU A 522 -19.54 9.60 -0.97
N GLN A 523 -18.82 10.67 -1.30
CA GLN A 523 -18.11 11.47 -0.30
C GLN A 523 -19.09 12.43 0.37
N ILE A 524 -19.06 12.47 1.69
CA ILE A 524 -19.97 13.27 2.50
C ILE A 524 -19.19 14.08 3.54
N THR A 525 -19.78 15.19 3.96
CA THR A 525 -19.32 15.98 5.11
C THR A 525 -20.13 15.55 6.33
N PRO A 526 -19.53 14.81 7.28
CA PRO A 526 -20.20 14.35 8.49
C PRO A 526 -20.35 15.48 9.50
N PRO A 527 -21.20 15.29 10.53
CA PRO A 527 -21.26 16.18 11.67
C PRO A 527 -19.91 16.29 12.42
N PRO A 528 -19.62 17.41 13.10
CA PRO A 528 -18.34 17.61 13.80
C PRO A 528 -18.01 16.55 14.87
N TYR A 529 -19.02 15.94 15.48
CA TYR A 529 -18.87 14.92 16.53
C TYR A 529 -18.58 13.51 16.00
N LEU A 530 -18.68 13.28 14.69
CA LEU A 530 -18.59 11.93 14.12
C LEU A 530 -17.23 11.26 14.36
N LEU A 531 -16.15 12.04 14.40
CA LEU A 531 -14.83 11.52 14.76
C LEU A 531 -14.84 10.93 16.17
N ALA A 532 -15.42 11.65 17.14
CA ALA A 532 -15.51 11.18 18.52
C ALA A 532 -16.35 9.91 18.60
N ASP A 533 -17.53 9.88 17.95
CA ASP A 533 -18.40 8.70 17.91
C ASP A 533 -17.70 7.49 17.28
N ALA A 534 -16.93 7.68 16.22
CA ALA A 534 -16.17 6.62 15.56
C ALA A 534 -15.12 6.02 16.51
N ILE A 535 -14.33 6.86 17.20
CA ILE A 535 -13.32 6.41 18.15
C ILE A 535 -13.95 5.76 19.38
N ILE A 536 -15.05 6.31 19.90
CA ILE A 536 -15.80 5.73 21.01
C ILE A 536 -16.33 4.34 20.63
N SER A 537 -17.06 4.23 19.51
CA SER A 537 -17.65 2.96 19.04
C SER A 537 -16.58 1.88 18.82
N LEU A 538 -15.45 2.26 18.21
CA LEU A 538 -14.31 1.39 18.00
C LEU A 538 -13.70 0.90 19.32
N THR A 539 -13.49 1.82 20.27
CA THR A 539 -12.90 1.51 21.57
C THR A 539 -13.83 0.68 22.45
N LEU A 540 -15.14 0.93 22.42
CA LEU A 540 -16.14 0.12 23.12
C LEU A 540 -16.21 -1.31 22.58
N THR A 541 -16.03 -1.48 21.26
CA THR A 541 -16.16 -2.80 20.62
C THR A 541 -14.89 -3.64 20.73
N LYS A 542 -13.71 -3.02 20.62
CA LYS A 542 -12.41 -3.71 20.53
C LYS A 542 -11.51 -3.52 21.75
N GLY A 543 -11.81 -2.52 22.58
CA GLY A 543 -11.02 -2.21 23.77
C GLY A 543 -11.25 -3.19 24.89
N GLN A 544 -10.22 -3.41 25.70
CA GLN A 544 -10.32 -4.16 26.95
C GLN A 544 -11.05 -3.33 27.98
N ARG A 545 -12.20 -3.84 28.44
CA ARG A 545 -13.04 -3.19 29.45
C ARG A 545 -12.42 -3.39 30.84
N HIS A 546 -12.23 -2.29 31.56
CA HIS A 546 -11.73 -2.25 32.92
C HIS A 546 -12.70 -1.47 33.80
N GLU A 547 -13.33 -2.15 34.75
CA GLU A 547 -14.16 -1.51 35.75
C GLU A 547 -13.25 -0.86 36.80
N GLY A 548 -13.32 0.47 36.88
CA GLY A 548 -12.55 1.25 37.84
C GLY A 548 -13.37 1.48 39.11
N ARG A 549 -13.62 2.76 39.42
CA ARG A 549 -14.54 3.15 40.49
C ARG A 549 -15.98 2.89 40.06
N GLU A 550 -16.87 2.65 41.02
CA GLU A 550 -18.31 2.51 40.78
C GLU A 550 -18.82 3.68 39.91
N GLY A 551 -19.61 3.38 38.88
CA GLY A 551 -20.10 4.36 37.91
C GLY A 551 -19.07 4.88 36.89
N MET A 552 -17.84 4.34 36.88
CA MET A 552 -16.81 4.65 35.88
C MET A 552 -16.28 3.37 35.22
N THR A 553 -16.18 3.37 33.90
CA THR A 553 -15.57 2.27 33.14
C THR A 553 -14.54 2.83 32.17
N ALA A 554 -13.34 2.26 32.17
CA ALA A 554 -12.32 2.59 31.19
C ALA A 554 -12.21 1.46 30.17
N TYR A 555 -11.95 1.82 28.92
CA TYR A 555 -11.73 0.90 27.82
C TYR A 555 -10.36 1.21 27.23
N TYR A 556 -9.50 0.20 27.19
CA TYR A 556 -8.12 0.31 26.72
C TYR A 556 -7.97 -0.40 25.39
N LEU A 557 -7.69 0.35 24.33
CA LEU A 557 -7.38 -0.20 23.02
C LEU A 557 -5.86 -0.29 22.88
N THR A 558 -5.32 -1.47 23.15
CA THR A 558 -3.89 -1.77 23.18
C THR A 558 -3.47 -2.89 22.22
N LYS A 559 -4.30 -3.95 22.09
CA LYS A 559 -3.97 -5.15 21.33
C LYS A 559 -4.20 -4.95 19.83
N GLY A 560 -3.17 -5.14 19.01
CA GLY A 560 -3.25 -4.97 17.54
C GLY A 560 -3.25 -3.52 17.07
N TRP A 561 -2.82 -2.59 17.93
CA TRP A 561 -2.82 -1.15 17.72
C TRP A 561 -1.44 -0.56 17.99
N ALA A 562 -0.93 0.28 17.10
CA ALA A 562 0.25 1.08 17.38
C ALA A 562 -0.14 2.21 18.36
N GLY A 563 0.24 2.08 19.63
CA GLY A 563 -0.05 3.07 20.67
C GLY A 563 -1.27 2.73 21.54
N LEU A 564 -1.70 3.69 22.36
CA LEU A 564 -2.76 3.53 23.36
C LEU A 564 -3.92 4.49 23.05
N VAL A 565 -5.14 3.95 22.96
CA VAL A 565 -6.37 4.76 23.03
C VAL A 565 -7.12 4.39 24.30
N VAL A 566 -7.48 5.39 25.10
CA VAL A 566 -8.27 5.21 26.32
C VAL A 566 -9.59 5.94 26.15
N MET A 567 -10.70 5.21 26.25
CA MET A 567 -12.03 5.79 26.37
C MET A 567 -12.53 5.58 27.79
N VAL A 568 -12.97 6.65 28.45
CA VAL A 568 -13.50 6.57 29.81
C VAL A 568 -14.96 6.98 29.80
N GLU A 569 -15.81 6.07 30.23
CA GLU A 569 -17.24 6.23 30.38
C GLU A 569 -17.55 6.66 31.83
N ASN A 570 -18.15 7.85 31.98
CA ASN A 570 -18.63 8.36 33.26
C ASN A 570 -20.16 8.26 33.31
N ARG A 571 -20.69 7.46 34.24
CA ARG A 571 -22.13 7.30 34.46
C ARG A 571 -22.67 8.13 35.63
N HIS A 572 -21.82 8.93 36.27
CA HIS A 572 -22.27 9.84 37.33
C HIS A 572 -22.86 11.11 36.73
N GLU A 573 -24.10 11.44 37.09
CA GLU A 573 -24.79 12.65 36.61
C GLU A 573 -24.16 13.95 37.12
N ASN A 574 -23.45 13.90 38.27
CA ASN A 574 -22.96 15.08 38.99
C ASN A 574 -21.46 15.04 39.30
N LYS A 575 -20.70 14.18 38.63
CA LYS A 575 -19.22 14.12 38.76
C LYS A 575 -18.59 14.25 37.39
N TRP A 576 -17.39 14.80 37.33
CA TRP A 576 -16.57 14.86 36.12
C TRP A 576 -15.32 14.00 36.26
N ILE A 577 -14.78 13.57 35.12
CA ILE A 577 -13.50 12.88 35.04
C ILE A 577 -12.46 13.87 34.57
N HIS A 578 -11.42 14.07 35.38
CA HIS A 578 -10.24 14.81 34.97
C HIS A 578 -9.19 13.81 34.47
N VAL A 579 -8.93 13.82 33.17
CA VAL A 579 -7.88 13.03 32.55
C VAL A 579 -6.63 13.89 32.49
N LYS A 580 -5.57 13.47 33.20
CA LYS A 580 -4.25 14.10 33.14
C LYS A 580 -3.32 13.17 32.34
N CYS A 581 -3.10 13.52 31.08
CA CYS A 581 -2.20 12.81 30.18
C CYS A 581 -0.74 13.16 30.46
#